data_AF-A0A103XSJ1-F1
#
_entry.id   AF-A0A103XSJ1-F1
#
_cell.length_a   1.000
_cell.length_b   1.000
_cell.length_c   1.000
_cell.angle_alpha   90.00
_cell.angle_beta   90.00
_cell.angle_gamma   90.00
#
_symmetry.space_group_name_H-M   'P 1'
#
loop_
_entity.id
_entity.type
_entity.pdbx_description
1 polymer ?
#
loop_
_entity_poly.entity_id
_entity_poly.type
_entity_poly.pdbx_seq_one_letter_code
_entity_poly.pdbx_strand_id
1 'polypeptide(L)'
;LENPLNYARNYLGDILDPYVDRVIYLDSDVVIVDDIQKLWNITLQNNRVIGAPEYCHANFTKYFTDSFWSDPMMSRVFGSRKPCYFNTGVMVMDMGKWRKGNYRKRIENWMELQRKKRIYELGSLPPFLLVFGGNIEPIHHRWNQHGLGGDNVKGSCRSLHSGPVSLLHWSGKGKPWVRLDEKRACPLDHLWEPYDLYKRNHHRQQTAVGSFNFVGYSNYFI
;
A
#
# COMPACT_ATOMS: atom_id res chain seq x y z
N LEU A 1 1.33 0.35 20.97
CA LEU A 1 1.04 0.51 19.52
C LEU A 1 -0.29 1.22 19.43
N GLU A 2 -0.35 2.42 18.84
CA GLU A 2 -1.52 3.32 18.96
C GLU A 2 -2.73 2.89 18.09
N ASN A 3 -2.54 2.02 17.10
CA ASN A 3 -3.61 1.47 16.28
C ASN A 3 -3.37 -0.03 15.98
N PRO A 4 -4.01 -0.95 16.72
CA PRO A 4 -3.81 -2.39 16.57
C PRO A 4 -4.15 -2.95 15.18
N LEU A 5 -5.15 -2.37 14.49
CA LEU A 5 -5.61 -2.86 13.19
C LEU A 5 -4.55 -2.71 12.09
N ASN A 6 -3.63 -1.75 12.24
CA ASN A 6 -2.48 -1.61 11.33
C ASN A 6 -1.52 -2.81 11.31
N TYR A 7 -1.68 -3.75 12.26
CA TYR A 7 -0.88 -4.97 12.39
C TYR A 7 -1.65 -6.23 12.02
N ALA A 8 -2.95 -6.14 11.69
CA ALA A 8 -3.79 -7.30 11.40
C ALA A 8 -3.19 -8.20 10.30
N ARG A 9 -2.56 -7.60 9.28
CA ARG A 9 -1.88 -8.32 8.20
C ARG A 9 -0.78 -9.28 8.65
N ASN A 10 -0.16 -9.06 9.82
CA ASN A 10 0.86 -9.96 10.36
C ASN A 10 0.28 -11.32 10.76
N TYR A 11 -1.02 -11.36 11.02
CA TYR A 11 -1.73 -12.51 11.57
C TYR A 11 -2.57 -13.24 10.52
N LEU A 12 -2.48 -12.86 9.23
CA LEU A 12 -3.24 -13.53 8.16
C LEU A 12 -3.01 -15.04 8.13
N GLY A 13 -1.78 -15.49 8.39
CA GLY A 13 -1.46 -16.91 8.46
C GLY A 13 -2.18 -17.67 9.58
N ASP A 14 -2.62 -16.99 10.63
CA ASP A 14 -3.37 -17.58 11.76
C ASP A 14 -4.88 -17.37 11.62
N ILE A 15 -5.29 -16.23 11.04
CA ILE A 15 -6.70 -15.85 10.90
C ILE A 15 -7.36 -16.63 9.76
N LEU A 16 -6.65 -16.82 8.65
CA LEU A 16 -7.18 -17.50 7.48
C LEU A 16 -7.11 -19.01 7.66
N ASP A 17 -8.09 -19.71 7.07
CA ASP A 17 -8.14 -21.16 7.05
C ASP A 17 -6.78 -21.77 6.62
N PRO A 18 -6.29 -22.82 7.31
CA PRO A 18 -4.99 -23.44 7.01
C PRO A 18 -4.80 -23.88 5.56
N TYR A 19 -5.86 -24.18 4.82
CA TYR A 19 -5.82 -24.58 3.41
C TYR A 19 -5.73 -23.40 2.43
N VAL A 20 -5.83 -22.15 2.91
CA VAL A 20 -5.56 -20.97 2.08
C VAL A 20 -4.05 -20.82 1.95
N ASP A 21 -3.51 -21.15 0.78
CA ASP A 21 -2.07 -21.10 0.51
C ASP A 21 -1.59 -19.80 -0.13
N ARG A 22 -2.50 -18.95 -0.59
CA ARG A 22 -2.16 -17.72 -1.30
C ARG A 22 -3.15 -16.60 -1.08
N VAL A 23 -2.65 -15.38 -0.91
CA VAL A 23 -3.44 -14.18 -0.66
C VAL A 23 -2.92 -13.01 -1.50
N ILE A 24 -3.83 -12.18 -2.01
CA ILE A 24 -3.52 -10.78 -2.34
C ILE A 24 -4.03 -9.93 -1.18
N TYR A 25 -3.12 -9.21 -0.52
CA TYR A 25 -3.46 -8.24 0.50
C TYR A 25 -3.55 -6.85 -0.14
N LEU A 26 -4.63 -6.13 0.16
CA LEU A 26 -4.91 -4.77 -0.29
C LEU A 26 -5.34 -3.92 0.91
N ASP A 27 -4.74 -2.75 1.10
CA ASP A 27 -5.24 -1.75 2.05
C ASP A 27 -6.61 -1.22 1.57
N SER A 28 -7.43 -0.72 2.50
CA SER A 28 -8.82 -0.35 2.23
C SER A 28 -8.99 0.94 1.40
N ASP A 29 -7.91 1.65 1.14
CA ASP A 29 -7.85 2.95 0.47
C ASP A 29 -7.19 2.85 -0.92
N VAL A 30 -7.54 1.77 -1.63
CA VAL A 30 -7.10 1.49 -3.00
C VAL A 30 -8.26 1.49 -3.97
N VAL A 31 -7.97 1.81 -5.23
CA VAL A 31 -8.86 1.57 -6.38
C VAL A 31 -8.08 0.77 -7.42
N ILE A 32 -8.63 -0.38 -7.81
CA ILE A 32 -8.07 -1.21 -8.88
C ILE A 32 -8.73 -0.81 -10.20
N VAL A 33 -7.92 -0.57 -11.23
CA VAL A 33 -8.37 -0.14 -12.57
C VAL A 33 -7.96 -1.12 -13.67
N ASP A 34 -7.51 -2.32 -13.31
CA ASP A 34 -7.09 -3.39 -14.20
C ASP A 34 -7.54 -4.75 -13.65
N ASP A 35 -7.43 -5.82 -14.43
CA ASP A 35 -7.81 -7.17 -14.01
C ASP A 35 -6.87 -7.70 -12.90
N ILE A 36 -7.42 -7.88 -11.69
CA ILE A 36 -6.69 -8.36 -10.51
C ILE A 36 -6.07 -9.76 -10.70
N GLN A 37 -6.59 -10.59 -11.62
CA GLN A 37 -6.01 -11.89 -11.93
C GLN A 37 -4.57 -11.77 -12.45
N LYS A 38 -4.23 -10.66 -13.11
CA LYS A 38 -2.86 -10.38 -13.56
C LYS A 38 -1.89 -10.25 -12.38
N LEU A 39 -2.33 -9.68 -11.25
CA LEU A 39 -1.54 -9.63 -10.02
C LEU A 39 -1.44 -11.01 -9.35
N TRP A 40 -2.56 -11.75 -9.33
CA TRP A 40 -2.62 -13.11 -8.77
C TRP A 40 -1.64 -14.07 -9.43
N ASN A 41 -1.52 -13.98 -10.76
CA ASN A 41 -0.71 -14.86 -11.59
C ASN A 41 0.80 -14.56 -11.53
N ILE A 42 1.23 -13.50 -10.83
CA ILE A 42 2.66 -13.23 -10.65
C ILE A 42 3.29 -14.36 -9.83
N THR A 43 4.36 -14.97 -10.32
CA THR A 43 5.04 -16.07 -9.63
C THR A 43 6.06 -15.52 -8.61
N LEU A 44 6.02 -16.01 -7.37
CA LEU A 44 7.02 -15.70 -6.34
C LEU A 44 8.20 -16.67 -6.46
N GLN A 45 9.32 -16.20 -7.02
CA GLN A 45 10.50 -17.01 -7.34
C GLN A 45 11.42 -17.21 -6.13
N ASN A 46 12.42 -18.08 -6.25
CA ASN A 46 13.56 -18.19 -5.30
C ASN A 46 13.18 -18.26 -3.82
N ASN A 47 12.10 -19.00 -3.51
CA ASN A 47 11.56 -19.16 -2.15
C ASN A 47 11.11 -17.84 -1.48
N ARG A 48 10.85 -16.78 -2.28
CA ARG A 48 10.24 -15.54 -1.81
C ARG A 48 8.84 -15.81 -1.28
N VAL A 49 8.48 -15.10 -0.23
CA VAL A 49 7.25 -15.31 0.54
C VAL A 49 6.22 -14.23 0.24
N ILE A 50 6.68 -13.03 -0.10
CA ILE A 50 5.84 -11.94 -0.53
C ILE A 50 6.38 -11.33 -1.82
N GLY A 51 5.49 -10.73 -2.60
CA GLY A 51 5.80 -9.88 -3.73
C GLY A 51 5.10 -8.54 -3.59
N ALA A 52 5.79 -7.45 -3.91
CA ALA A 52 5.27 -6.10 -3.85
C ALA A 52 6.07 -5.16 -4.78
N PRO A 53 5.52 -3.99 -5.16
CA PRO A 53 6.29 -2.98 -5.86
C PRO A 53 7.44 -2.39 -5.02
N GLU A 54 8.65 -2.42 -5.58
CA GLU A 54 9.89 -1.95 -4.92
C GLU A 54 10.36 -0.58 -5.43
N TYR A 55 10.66 0.35 -4.52
CA TYR A 55 11.15 1.69 -4.81
C TYR A 55 12.56 1.85 -4.21
N CYS A 56 13.56 1.44 -4.98
CA CYS A 56 14.96 1.35 -4.53
C CYS A 56 15.67 2.70 -4.34
N HIS A 57 15.04 3.82 -4.72
CA HIS A 57 15.57 5.17 -4.50
C HIS A 57 15.22 5.75 -3.12
N ALA A 58 14.46 5.01 -2.31
CA ALA A 58 14.10 5.47 -0.97
C ALA A 58 15.31 5.53 -0.05
N ASN A 59 15.45 6.63 0.69
CA ASN A 59 16.47 6.74 1.73
C ASN A 59 16.03 5.97 2.99
N PHE A 60 16.67 4.83 3.25
CA PHE A 60 16.37 3.96 4.40
C PHE A 60 16.61 4.63 5.75
N THR A 61 17.49 5.63 5.83
CA THR A 61 17.75 6.35 7.09
C THR A 61 16.52 7.09 7.60
N LYS A 62 15.52 7.35 6.75
CA LYS A 62 14.25 7.97 7.17
C LYS A 62 13.29 7.03 7.89
N TYR A 63 13.52 5.71 7.84
CA TYR A 63 12.61 4.71 8.42
C TYR A 63 13.07 4.16 9.76
N PHE A 64 14.34 4.38 10.11
CA PHE A 64 14.95 3.87 11.34
C PHE A 64 15.72 5.00 12.03
N THR A 65 15.77 4.95 13.36
CA THR A 65 16.44 5.98 14.18
C THR A 65 17.96 5.91 14.05
N ASP A 66 18.65 6.99 14.43
CA ASP A 66 20.13 6.97 14.51
C ASP A 66 20.62 5.86 15.44
N SER A 67 19.92 5.62 16.55
CA SER A 67 20.21 4.52 17.48
C SER A 67 20.14 3.13 16.86
N PHE A 68 19.38 2.94 15.78
CA PHE A 68 19.37 1.71 15.00
C PHE A 68 20.63 1.60 14.14
N TRP A 69 20.98 2.67 13.43
CA TRP A 69 22.12 2.69 12.50
C TRP A 69 23.47 2.66 13.21
N SER A 70 23.59 3.28 14.38
CA SER A 70 24.81 3.27 15.19
C SER A 70 25.10 1.93 15.88
N ASP A 71 24.16 0.98 15.85
CA ASP A 71 24.34 -0.37 16.43
C ASP A 71 24.68 -1.38 15.31
N PRO A 72 25.92 -1.88 15.23
CA PRO A 72 26.33 -2.80 14.17
C PRO A 72 25.59 -4.13 14.18
N MET A 73 25.08 -4.59 15.33
CA MET A 73 24.33 -5.85 15.39
C MET A 73 22.95 -5.70 14.76
N MET A 74 22.32 -4.53 14.93
CA MET A 74 21.00 -4.26 14.35
C MET A 74 21.09 -3.96 12.85
N SER A 75 21.96 -3.03 12.45
CA SER A 75 22.07 -2.59 11.05
C SER A 75 22.58 -3.70 10.11
N ARG A 76 23.31 -4.70 10.65
CA ARG A 76 23.75 -5.89 9.91
C ARG A 76 22.60 -6.67 9.24
N VAL A 77 21.35 -6.54 9.71
CA VAL A 77 20.18 -7.16 9.03
C VAL A 77 20.09 -6.80 7.55
N PHE A 78 20.57 -5.60 7.18
CA PHE A 78 20.61 -5.12 5.80
C PHE A 78 21.95 -5.36 5.10
N GLY A 79 23.02 -5.71 5.82
CA GLY A 79 24.39 -5.72 5.29
C GLY A 79 24.66 -6.72 4.16
N SER A 80 23.94 -7.85 4.12
CA SER A 80 24.04 -8.84 3.04
C SER A 80 22.94 -8.71 1.98
N ARG A 81 22.11 -7.67 2.07
CA ARG A 81 20.93 -7.48 1.22
C ARG A 81 21.07 -6.15 0.48
N LYS A 82 20.35 -6.02 -0.63
CA LYS A 82 20.13 -4.73 -1.28
C LYS A 82 18.68 -4.31 -1.02
N PRO A 83 18.37 -3.75 0.18
CA PRO A 83 16.99 -3.50 0.54
C PRO A 83 16.40 -2.36 -0.30
N CYS A 84 15.22 -2.57 -0.85
CA CYS A 84 14.40 -1.53 -1.46
C CYS A 84 13.17 -1.29 -0.61
N TYR A 85 12.68 -0.05 -0.58
CA TYR A 85 11.41 0.25 0.08
C TYR A 85 10.31 -0.44 -0.71
N PHE A 86 9.34 -1.02 0.00
CA PHE A 86 8.08 -1.42 -0.60
C PHE A 86 6.96 -0.99 0.34
N ASN A 87 5.83 -0.59 -0.24
CA ASN A 87 4.64 -0.31 0.53
C ASN A 87 3.94 -1.64 0.86
N THR A 88 3.51 -1.81 2.11
CA THR A 88 2.86 -3.04 2.61
C THR A 88 1.35 -3.09 2.37
N GLY A 89 0.80 -2.12 1.65
CA GLY A 89 -0.63 -2.03 1.36
C GLY A 89 -1.07 -2.74 0.08
N VAL A 90 -0.12 -3.26 -0.71
CA VAL A 90 -0.40 -4.15 -1.84
C VAL A 90 0.65 -5.24 -1.86
N MET A 91 0.26 -6.49 -1.59
CA MET A 91 1.18 -7.62 -1.56
C MET A 91 0.53 -8.88 -2.12
N VAL A 92 1.30 -9.67 -2.87
CA VAL A 92 1.01 -11.09 -3.12
C VAL A 92 1.75 -11.89 -2.08
N MET A 93 1.09 -12.79 -1.37
CA MET A 93 1.67 -13.51 -0.24
C MET A 93 1.44 -15.01 -0.38
N ASP A 94 2.50 -15.79 -0.18
CA ASP A 94 2.49 -17.25 -0.08
C ASP A 94 2.25 -17.63 1.40
N MET A 95 1.02 -18.05 1.72
CA MET A 95 0.62 -18.38 3.09
C MET A 95 1.24 -19.68 3.58
N GLY A 96 1.49 -20.64 2.69
CA GLY A 96 2.20 -21.87 3.03
C GLY A 96 3.62 -21.56 3.53
N LYS A 97 4.40 -20.78 2.76
CA LYS A 97 5.73 -20.33 3.18
C LYS A 97 5.68 -19.38 4.37
N TRP A 98 4.67 -18.51 4.45
CA TRP A 98 4.48 -17.59 5.59
C TRP A 98 4.36 -18.36 6.90
N ARG A 99 3.49 -19.37 6.96
CA ARG A 99 3.29 -20.25 8.13
C ARG A 99 4.55 -21.07 8.41
N LYS A 100 5.09 -21.77 7.39
CA LYS A 100 6.28 -22.62 7.54
C LYS A 100 7.52 -21.85 8.03
N GLY A 101 7.69 -20.61 7.57
CA GLY A 101 8.80 -19.73 7.98
C GLY A 101 8.58 -18.99 9.29
N ASN A 102 7.40 -19.13 9.91
CA ASN A 102 6.98 -18.44 11.13
C ASN A 102 7.18 -16.91 11.03
N TYR A 103 6.77 -16.32 9.91
CA TYR A 103 7.03 -14.92 9.60
C TYR A 103 6.32 -13.95 10.54
N ARG A 104 5.14 -14.32 11.07
CA ARG A 104 4.49 -13.60 12.17
C ARG A 104 5.45 -13.40 13.33
N LYS A 105 6.04 -14.49 13.86
CA LYS A 105 6.93 -14.40 15.02
C LYS A 105 8.20 -13.60 14.72
N ARG A 106 8.74 -13.69 13.50
CA ARG A 106 9.89 -12.87 13.07
C ARG A 106 9.57 -11.37 13.11
N ILE A 107 8.37 -10.98 12.68
CA ILE A 107 7.89 -9.59 12.74
C ILE A 107 7.68 -9.18 14.20
N GLU A 108 7.02 -10.01 15.01
CA GLU A 108 6.78 -9.76 16.44
C GLU A 108 8.10 -9.55 17.20
N ASN A 109 9.15 -10.32 16.92
CA ASN A 109 10.45 -10.15 17.57
C ASN A 109 11.02 -8.73 17.36
N TRP A 110 10.88 -8.17 16.16
CA TRP A 110 11.29 -6.78 15.90
C TRP A 110 10.38 -5.76 16.58
N MET A 111 9.07 -6.04 16.68
CA MET A 111 8.13 -5.21 17.41
C MET A 111 8.40 -5.22 18.93
N GLU A 112 8.78 -6.38 19.48
CA GLU A 112 9.21 -6.53 20.87
C GLU A 112 10.51 -5.76 21.14
N LEU A 113 11.47 -5.78 20.20
CA LEU A 113 12.69 -4.98 20.29
C LEU A 113 12.36 -3.49 20.28
N GLN A 114 11.50 -3.03 19.36
CA GLN A 114 11.02 -1.64 19.31
C GLN A 114 10.40 -1.20 20.64
N ARG A 115 9.66 -2.08 21.32
CA ARG A 115 9.04 -1.78 22.63
C ARG A 115 10.11 -1.52 23.71
N LYS A 116 11.28 -2.16 23.61
CA LYS A 116 12.37 -2.03 24.58
C LYS A 116 13.33 -0.89 24.22
N LYS A 117 13.63 -0.72 22.94
CA LYS A 117 14.53 0.29 22.37
C LYS A 117 13.89 0.86 21.12
N ARG A 118 13.64 2.16 21.11
CA ARG A 118 13.10 2.88 19.94
C ARG A 118 14.12 2.81 18.79
N ILE A 119 13.83 1.99 17.78
CA ILE A 119 14.65 1.75 16.58
C ILE A 119 14.01 2.29 15.29
N TYR A 120 12.74 2.68 15.35
CA TYR A 120 12.03 3.43 14.31
C TYR A 120 10.95 4.30 14.95
N GLU A 121 10.46 5.31 14.22
CA GLU A 121 9.48 6.25 14.79
C GLU A 121 8.09 5.64 14.94
N LEU A 122 7.40 5.38 13.83
CA LEU A 122 6.00 4.96 13.88
C LEU A 122 5.64 4.03 12.71
N GLY A 123 4.55 3.29 12.91
CA GLY A 123 3.90 2.47 11.90
C GLY A 123 4.32 1.01 11.90
N SER A 124 3.61 0.22 11.11
CA SER A 124 3.80 -1.22 10.95
C SER A 124 4.70 -1.60 9.77
N LEU A 125 5.19 -0.61 9.00
CA LEU A 125 6.10 -0.84 7.87
C LEU A 125 7.52 -1.25 8.29
N PRO A 126 8.20 -0.58 9.24
CA PRO A 126 9.61 -0.89 9.52
C PRO A 126 9.88 -2.37 9.88
N PRO A 127 9.04 -3.08 10.65
CA PRO A 127 9.19 -4.53 10.85
C PRO A 127 9.17 -5.35 9.57
N PHE A 128 8.34 -4.99 8.57
CA PHE A 128 8.35 -5.65 7.27
C PHE A 128 9.65 -5.39 6.52
N LEU A 129 10.17 -4.17 6.55
CA LEU A 129 11.45 -3.85 5.92
C LEU A 129 12.58 -4.66 6.57
N LEU A 130 12.61 -4.80 7.90
CA LEU A 130 13.59 -5.60 8.63
C LEU A 130 13.53 -7.09 8.27
N VAL A 131 12.33 -7.64 8.09
CA VAL A 131 12.15 -9.07 7.78
C VAL A 131 12.39 -9.36 6.29
N PHE A 132 11.81 -8.55 5.41
CA PHE A 132 11.70 -8.85 3.98
C PHE A 132 12.52 -7.94 3.06
N GLY A 133 13.04 -6.81 3.53
CA GLY A 133 13.78 -5.86 2.68
C GLY A 133 14.93 -6.57 1.93
N GLY A 134 14.89 -6.49 0.59
CA GLY A 134 15.84 -7.15 -0.31
C GLY A 134 15.57 -8.65 -0.54
N ASN A 135 14.45 -9.18 -0.07
CA ASN A 135 14.05 -10.58 -0.22
C ASN A 135 12.54 -10.73 -0.51
N ILE A 136 12.04 -9.90 -1.43
CA ILE A 136 10.67 -9.99 -1.96
C ILE A 136 10.71 -10.21 -3.47
N GLU A 137 9.57 -10.62 -4.04
CA GLU A 137 9.40 -10.62 -5.50
C GLU A 137 9.11 -9.19 -5.96
N PRO A 138 9.97 -8.60 -6.82
CA PRO A 138 9.70 -7.28 -7.39
C PRO A 138 8.49 -7.33 -8.30
N ILE A 139 7.43 -6.60 -7.93
CA ILE A 139 6.25 -6.43 -8.76
C ILE A 139 6.31 -5.09 -9.49
N HIS A 140 5.80 -5.03 -10.72
CA HIS A 140 5.76 -3.79 -11.50
C HIS A 140 5.00 -2.67 -10.75
N HIS A 141 5.54 -1.44 -10.76
CA HIS A 141 4.99 -0.27 -10.04
C HIS A 141 3.54 0.09 -10.39
N ARG A 142 3.04 -0.43 -11.51
CA ARG A 142 1.65 -0.25 -11.95
C ARG A 142 0.64 -0.73 -10.91
N TRP A 143 1.04 -1.71 -10.10
CA TRP A 143 0.23 -2.31 -9.04
C TRP A 143 0.21 -1.52 -7.74
N ASN A 144 0.92 -0.40 -7.64
CA ASN A 144 0.84 0.43 -6.45
C ASN A 144 1.23 1.89 -6.77
N GLN A 145 0.30 2.67 -7.31
CA GLN A 145 0.46 4.12 -7.41
C GLN A 145 0.27 4.75 -6.03
N HIS A 146 1.26 4.54 -5.15
CA HIS A 146 1.19 4.89 -3.74
C HIS A 146 1.51 6.37 -3.48
N GLY A 147 1.14 6.82 -2.29
CA GLY A 147 1.41 8.17 -1.80
C GLY A 147 0.37 9.19 -2.22
N LEU A 148 -0.74 8.77 -2.84
CA LEU A 148 -1.84 9.69 -3.20
C LEU A 148 -2.49 10.31 -1.96
N GLY A 149 -2.29 9.71 -0.78
CA GLY A 149 -2.69 10.24 0.53
C GLY A 149 -1.60 11.00 1.30
N GLY A 150 -0.47 11.31 0.66
CA GLY A 150 0.62 12.09 1.28
C GLY A 150 0.19 13.48 1.74
N ASP A 151 0.96 14.07 2.65
CA ASP A 151 0.60 15.38 3.22
C ASP A 151 0.59 16.48 2.16
N ASN A 152 -0.53 17.18 2.11
CA ASN A 152 -0.71 18.43 1.38
C ASN A 152 -0.02 19.61 2.07
N VAL A 153 1.17 19.44 2.69
CA VAL A 153 1.86 20.56 3.40
C VAL A 153 2.12 21.75 2.46
N LYS A 154 2.02 21.55 1.14
CA LYS A 154 2.06 22.61 0.12
C LYS A 154 0.81 22.70 -0.76
N GLY A 155 -0.30 22.06 -0.40
CA GLY A 155 -1.49 21.95 -1.26
C GLY A 155 -1.26 21.18 -2.57
N SER A 156 -0.11 20.52 -2.73
CA SER A 156 0.28 19.85 -3.97
C SER A 156 -0.22 18.41 -3.98
N CYS A 157 -1.17 18.13 -4.86
CA CYS A 157 -1.58 16.78 -5.20
C CYS A 157 -0.39 16.02 -5.82
N ARG A 158 -0.13 14.81 -5.33
CA ARG A 158 0.94 13.97 -5.87
C ARG A 158 0.55 13.44 -7.26
N SER A 159 1.45 13.57 -8.23
CA SER A 159 1.31 12.93 -9.54
C SER A 159 1.50 11.41 -9.44
N LEU A 160 0.99 10.69 -10.45
CA LEU A 160 1.26 9.27 -10.61
C LEU A 160 2.74 9.01 -10.88
N HIS A 161 3.22 7.84 -10.48
CA HIS A 161 4.49 7.32 -10.95
C HIS A 161 4.42 7.05 -12.46
N SER A 162 5.54 7.22 -13.15
CA SER A 162 5.65 6.98 -14.58
C SER A 162 5.27 5.55 -14.97
N GLY A 163 4.68 5.39 -16.16
CA GLY A 163 4.32 4.10 -16.72
C GLY A 163 2.83 3.74 -16.57
N PRO A 164 2.44 2.49 -16.89
CA PRO A 164 1.06 2.07 -16.83
C PRO A 164 0.52 2.04 -15.40
N VAL A 165 -0.81 2.14 -15.28
CA VAL A 165 -1.53 2.15 -14.01
C VAL A 165 -2.49 0.96 -13.97
N SER A 166 -2.45 0.22 -12.87
CA SER A 166 -3.40 -0.87 -12.56
C SER A 166 -4.06 -0.71 -11.19
N LEU A 167 -3.42 0.02 -10.27
CA LEU A 167 -3.93 0.25 -8.94
C LEU A 167 -3.49 1.63 -8.41
N LEU A 168 -4.46 2.40 -7.92
CA LEU A 168 -4.30 3.69 -7.25
C LEU A 168 -4.38 3.50 -5.74
N HIS A 169 -3.49 4.13 -4.97
CA HIS A 169 -3.41 3.90 -3.52
C HIS A 169 -3.23 5.21 -2.75
N TRP A 170 -4.23 5.58 -1.95
CA TRP A 170 -4.26 6.74 -1.07
C TRP A 170 -3.50 6.53 0.25
N SER A 171 -2.35 5.86 0.15
CA SER A 171 -1.45 5.63 1.28
C SER A 171 -0.99 6.97 1.86
N GLY A 172 -1.11 7.12 3.18
CA GLY A 172 -0.83 8.36 3.89
C GLY A 172 -2.02 8.82 4.72
N LYS A 173 -2.01 10.08 5.16
CA LYS A 173 -3.04 10.66 6.04
C LYS A 173 -4.24 11.21 5.27
N GLY A 174 -4.01 11.80 4.09
CA GLY A 174 -5.07 12.42 3.30
C GLY A 174 -5.92 11.38 2.59
N LYS A 175 -7.20 11.28 2.93
CA LYS A 175 -8.13 10.33 2.29
C LYS A 175 -9.00 11.01 1.24
N PRO A 176 -9.36 10.30 0.15
CA PRO A 176 -10.10 10.90 -0.95
C PRO A 176 -11.50 11.33 -0.51
N TRP A 177 -12.22 10.49 0.25
CA TRP A 177 -13.54 10.84 0.79
C TRP A 177 -13.52 12.08 1.70
N VAL A 178 -12.51 12.21 2.57
CA VAL A 178 -12.36 13.40 3.42
C VAL A 178 -12.12 14.65 2.57
N ARG A 179 -11.26 14.56 1.55
CA ARG A 179 -10.95 15.69 0.67
C ARG A 179 -12.11 16.09 -0.23
N LEU A 180 -12.87 15.11 -0.72
CA LEU A 180 -14.12 15.34 -1.45
C LEU A 180 -15.15 16.03 -0.55
N ASP A 181 -15.33 15.54 0.68
CA ASP A 181 -16.27 16.11 1.64
C ASP A 181 -15.95 17.56 1.99
N GLU A 182 -14.68 17.85 2.21
CA GLU A 182 -14.15 19.19 2.51
C GLU A 182 -14.06 20.11 1.29
N LYS A 183 -14.43 19.66 0.09
CA LYS A 183 -14.31 20.40 -1.19
C LYS A 183 -12.87 20.82 -1.50
N ARG A 184 -11.88 20.00 -1.12
CA ARG A 184 -10.44 20.18 -1.37
C ARG A 184 -9.85 18.95 -2.08
N ALA A 185 -10.61 18.39 -3.01
CA ALA A 185 -10.24 17.21 -3.77
C ALA A 185 -9.00 17.46 -4.64
N CYS A 186 -8.10 16.51 -4.63
CA CYS A 186 -7.11 16.38 -5.69
C CYS A 186 -7.76 15.82 -6.96
N PRO A 187 -7.19 16.06 -8.16
CA PRO A 187 -7.76 15.56 -9.41
C PRO A 187 -8.06 14.05 -9.41
N LEU A 188 -7.17 13.25 -8.80
CA LEU A 188 -7.36 11.80 -8.71
C LEU A 188 -8.42 11.39 -7.68
N ASP A 189 -8.74 12.21 -6.67
CA ASP A 189 -9.72 11.86 -5.63
C ASP A 189 -11.12 11.64 -6.25
N HIS A 190 -11.44 12.29 -7.37
CA HIS A 190 -12.68 12.05 -8.11
C HIS A 190 -12.81 10.64 -8.69
N LEU A 191 -11.72 9.89 -8.83
CA LEU A 191 -11.80 8.48 -9.21
C LEU A 191 -12.38 7.61 -8.08
N TRP A 192 -12.39 8.11 -6.84
CA TRP A 192 -13.05 7.46 -5.70
C TRP A 192 -14.56 7.70 -5.68
N GLU A 193 -15.00 8.89 -6.14
CA GLU A 193 -16.37 9.38 -6.01
C GLU A 193 -17.46 8.39 -6.48
N PRO A 194 -17.33 7.66 -7.59
CA PRO A 194 -18.34 6.68 -8.02
C PRO A 194 -18.52 5.48 -7.08
N TYR A 195 -17.54 5.22 -6.22
CA TYR A 195 -17.53 4.10 -5.27
C TYR A 195 -17.96 4.53 -3.86
N ASP A 196 -18.23 5.81 -3.65
CA ASP A 196 -18.75 6.29 -2.38
C ASP A 196 -20.20 5.85 -2.21
N LEU A 197 -20.42 4.90 -1.31
CA LEU A 197 -21.74 4.37 -0.99
C LEU A 197 -22.59 5.35 -0.18
N TYR A 198 -22.00 6.43 0.34
CA TYR A 198 -22.73 7.51 0.97
C TYR A 198 -23.47 8.30 -0.10
N LYS A 199 -24.74 7.93 -0.33
CA LYS A 199 -25.66 8.74 -1.12
C LYS A 199 -25.89 10.05 -0.37
N ARG A 200 -25.14 11.10 -0.73
CA ARG A 200 -25.61 12.47 -0.50
C ARG A 200 -26.97 12.54 -1.17
N ASN A 201 -28.03 12.78 -0.40
CA ASN A 201 -29.34 13.11 -0.95
C ASN A 201 -29.15 14.35 -1.82
N HIS A 202 -28.88 14.13 -3.10
CA HIS A 202 -28.95 15.16 -4.10
C HIS A 202 -30.43 15.49 -4.20
N HIS A 203 -30.88 16.49 -3.44
CA HIS A 203 -31.90 17.37 -3.94
C HIS A 203 -31.36 17.96 -5.24
N ARG A 204 -31.57 17.23 -6.35
CA ARG A 204 -31.66 17.84 -7.67
C ARG A 204 -32.79 18.86 -7.54
N GLN A 205 -32.43 20.12 -7.32
CA GLN A 205 -33.26 21.19 -7.86
C GLN A 205 -33.29 20.93 -9.37
N GLN A 206 -34.41 20.37 -9.84
CA GLN A 206 -34.80 20.45 -11.23
C GLN A 206 -34.99 21.94 -11.53
N THR A 207 -33.92 22.62 -11.93
CA THR A 207 -34.04 23.82 -12.74
C THR A 207 -34.26 23.34 -14.17
N ALA A 208 -35.51 23.47 -14.61
CA ALA A 208 -35.93 23.17 -15.97
C ALA A 208 -35.21 24.08 -16.96
N VAL A 209 -34.40 23.51 -17.86
CA VAL A 209 -34.13 24.08 -19.19
C VAL A 209 -33.76 22.95 -20.17
N GLY A 210 -34.53 22.83 -21.26
CA GLY A 210 -34.03 22.55 -22.61
C GLY A 210 -33.47 21.16 -22.91
N SER A 211 -34.26 20.39 -23.65
CA SER A 211 -33.80 19.26 -24.47
C SER A 211 -32.57 19.59 -25.32
N PHE A 212 -31.46 18.90 -25.09
CA PHE A 212 -30.35 18.80 -26.03
C PHE A 212 -29.93 17.33 -26.20
N ASN A 213 -29.89 16.92 -27.47
CA ASN A 213 -29.57 15.58 -27.93
C ASN A 213 -28.17 15.12 -27.48
N PHE A 214 -28.08 13.89 -26.97
CA PHE A 214 -26.80 13.19 -26.80
C PHE A 214 -26.25 12.82 -28.18
N VAL A 215 -25.23 13.55 -28.63
CA VAL A 215 -24.29 13.06 -29.64
C VAL A 215 -23.14 12.41 -28.89
N GLY A 216 -22.96 11.11 -29.11
CA GLY A 216 -21.91 10.32 -28.48
C GLY A 216 -20.52 10.75 -28.97
N TYR A 217 -19.61 10.92 -28.02
CA TYR A 217 -18.17 10.96 -28.28
C TYR A 217 -17.56 9.63 -27.85
N SER A 218 -17.51 8.73 -28.84
CA SER A 218 -16.50 7.69 -28.92
C SER A 218 -15.18 8.32 -29.39
N ASN A 219 -14.06 7.70 -29.02
CA ASN A 219 -12.67 7.98 -29.42
C ASN A 219 -11.86 8.92 -28.51
N TYR A 220 -11.15 8.32 -27.55
CA TYR A 220 -9.76 8.67 -27.24
C TYR A 220 -9.05 7.47 -26.60
N PHE A 221 -8.68 6.48 -27.42
CA PHE A 221 -7.54 5.59 -27.19
C PHE A 221 -7.10 5.01 -28.55
N ILE A 222 -6.08 5.63 -29.14
CA ILE A 222 -5.06 4.96 -29.95
C ILE A 222 -3.73 5.30 -29.28
#